data_AF-A0A432UW23-F1
#
_entry.id   AF-A0A432UW23-F1
#
_cell.length_a   1.000
_cell.length_b   1.000
_cell.length_c   1.000
_cell.angle_alpha   90.00
_cell.angle_beta   90.00
_cell.angle_gamma   90.00
#
_symmetry.space_group_name_H-M   'P 1'
#
loop_
_entity.id
_entity.type
_entity.pdbx_description
1 polymer ?
#
loop_
_entity_poly.entity_id
_entity_poly.type
_entity_poly.pdbx_seq_one_letter_code
_entity_poly.pdbx_strand_id
1 'polypeptide(L)'
;LRHKTDLADEVVDGIGKITDMKISAGRGSFMERLDELLGESEPKRPPLEVFSESITTKHPDKVKHLEQHGNTLLAVVDSSDKSLATEMKQHLKEQFNDIPPQLEMLDQATFETLQRLAKAGVIQFTQPVKGQIYDSKTDTNKEAKEKQRREMRYQEKLQLAEEKQRMSQLLADGGFIAEALAPLNEALNKTLAAAAIAAQIKADDPISISQISSLQNTYKLPEETTATVAILRHERKSLSEQAAIDAMASAKVVMRVINEALAAE
;
A
#
# COMPACT_ATOMS: atom_id res chain seq x y z
N LEU A 1 15.64 17.10 -51.06
CA LEU A 1 14.53 17.91 -50.49
C LEU A 1 13.12 17.42 -50.88
N ARG A 2 12.95 16.30 -51.63
CA ARG A 2 11.62 15.71 -51.93
C ARG A 2 11.18 14.57 -51.00
N HIS A 3 12.11 13.92 -50.29
CA HIS A 3 11.78 12.80 -49.38
C HIS A 3 11.23 13.18 -48.00
N LYS A 4 11.13 14.48 -47.66
CA LYS A 4 10.56 14.94 -46.38
C LYS A 4 9.10 15.37 -46.48
N THR A 5 8.61 15.64 -47.70
CA THR A 5 7.22 16.01 -47.94
C THR A 5 6.33 14.76 -48.04
N ASP A 6 6.81 13.70 -48.70
CA ASP A 6 6.02 12.48 -48.89
C ASP A 6 5.78 11.72 -47.58
N LEU A 7 6.70 11.83 -46.60
CA LEU A 7 6.57 11.19 -45.28
C LEU A 7 5.67 11.98 -44.32
N ALA A 8 5.42 13.26 -44.60
CA ALA A 8 4.58 14.11 -43.77
C ALA A 8 3.10 13.99 -44.14
N ASP A 9 2.78 13.75 -45.42
CA ASP A 9 1.41 13.56 -45.89
C ASP A 9 0.83 12.19 -45.49
N GLU A 10 1.66 11.14 -45.39
CA GLU A 10 1.18 9.77 -45.10
C GLU A 10 0.91 9.52 -43.60
N VAL A 11 1.46 10.33 -42.69
CA VAL A 11 1.22 10.22 -41.24
C VAL A 11 -0.07 10.93 -40.81
N VAL A 12 -0.58 11.86 -41.62
CA VAL A 12 -1.75 12.69 -41.28
C VAL A 12 -3.08 12.02 -41.68
N ASP A 13 -3.10 11.19 -42.72
CA ASP A 13 -4.35 10.59 -43.23
C ASP A 13 -4.62 9.14 -42.79
N GLY A 14 -3.73 8.51 -42.01
CA GLY A 14 -4.05 7.26 -41.29
C GLY A 14 -4.47 6.06 -42.14
N ILE A 15 -4.10 6.02 -43.43
CA ILE A 15 -4.47 4.94 -44.36
C ILE A 15 -3.19 4.45 -45.06
N GLY A 16 -2.51 3.47 -44.46
CA GLY A 16 -1.36 2.79 -45.07
C GLY A 16 -0.93 1.55 -44.29
N LYS A 17 -0.81 0.40 -44.98
CA LYS A 17 -0.53 -0.93 -44.39
C LYS A 17 0.89 -1.03 -43.81
N ILE A 18 1.00 -0.96 -42.48
CA ILE A 18 2.25 -1.14 -41.72
C ILE A 18 2.57 -2.63 -41.53
N THR A 19 2.72 -3.40 -42.61
CA THR A 19 3.03 -4.84 -42.46
C THR A 19 4.32 -5.30 -43.13
N ASP A 20 5.04 -4.45 -43.85
CA ASP A 20 6.33 -4.84 -44.43
C ASP A 20 7.39 -3.76 -44.26
N MET A 21 7.96 -3.66 -43.05
CA MET A 21 9.25 -3.00 -42.86
C MET A 21 10.22 -3.94 -42.17
N LYS A 22 11.27 -4.33 -42.93
CA LYS A 22 12.43 -5.09 -42.44
C LYS A 22 13.06 -4.34 -41.26
N ILE A 23 12.87 -4.87 -40.07
CA ILE A 23 13.48 -4.39 -38.83
C ILE A 23 14.99 -4.64 -38.94
N SER A 24 15.78 -3.57 -38.98
CA SER A 24 17.24 -3.66 -38.99
C SER A 24 17.74 -4.20 -37.64
N ALA A 25 18.79 -5.03 -37.68
CA ALA A 25 19.33 -5.80 -36.56
C ALA A 25 19.70 -4.99 -35.29
N GLY A 26 19.77 -3.66 -35.37
CA GLY A 26 20.02 -2.78 -34.23
C GLY A 26 18.80 -2.47 -33.36
N ARG A 27 17.56 -2.65 -33.86
CA ARG A 27 16.35 -2.44 -33.06
C ARG A 27 16.01 -3.65 -32.18
N GLY A 28 16.41 -4.86 -32.57
CA GLY A 28 16.23 -6.07 -31.76
C GLY A 28 17.00 -5.99 -30.44
N SER A 29 18.28 -5.62 -30.48
CA SER A 29 19.09 -5.48 -29.26
C SER A 29 18.70 -4.30 -28.38
N PHE A 30 18.06 -3.27 -28.94
CA PHE A 30 17.50 -2.17 -28.18
C PHE A 30 16.17 -2.54 -27.52
N MET A 31 15.33 -3.33 -28.19
CA MET A 31 14.09 -3.88 -27.60
C MET A 31 14.40 -4.93 -26.54
N GLU A 32 15.41 -5.77 -26.73
CA GLU A 32 15.86 -6.76 -25.73
C GLU A 32 16.36 -6.06 -24.45
N ARG A 33 17.08 -4.93 -24.59
CA ARG A 33 17.48 -4.09 -23.45
C ARG A 33 16.33 -3.30 -22.84
N LEU A 34 15.32 -2.94 -23.63
CA LEU A 34 14.11 -2.30 -23.12
C LEU A 34 13.23 -3.30 -22.36
N ASP A 35 13.10 -4.54 -22.83
CA ASP A 35 12.45 -5.63 -22.11
C ASP A 35 13.25 -6.03 -20.85
N GLU A 36 14.58 -5.90 -20.87
CA GLU A 36 15.42 -6.10 -19.67
C GLU A 36 15.31 -4.94 -18.67
N LEU A 37 15.00 -3.71 -19.12
CA LEU A 37 14.80 -2.52 -18.28
C LEU A 37 13.34 -2.31 -17.83
N LEU A 38 12.36 -2.78 -18.62
CA LEU A 38 10.92 -2.71 -18.36
C LEU A 38 10.36 -4.03 -17.83
N GLY A 39 11.12 -5.12 -17.95
CA GLY A 39 10.95 -6.32 -17.16
C GLY A 39 11.21 -5.93 -15.71
N GLU A 40 10.14 -5.59 -15.01
CA GLU A 40 10.10 -5.61 -13.56
C GLU A 40 10.61 -7.00 -13.14
N SER A 41 11.92 -7.13 -12.87
CA SER A 41 12.35 -8.16 -11.96
C SER A 41 11.61 -7.82 -10.68
N GLU A 42 10.56 -8.59 -10.38
CA GLU A 42 9.93 -8.57 -9.06
C GLU A 42 11.06 -8.42 -8.06
N PRO A 43 11.00 -7.44 -7.13
CA PRO A 43 12.08 -7.27 -6.17
C PRO A 43 12.27 -8.63 -5.52
N LYS A 44 13.40 -9.30 -5.85
CA LYS A 44 13.70 -10.63 -5.32
C LYS A 44 13.77 -10.43 -3.82
N ARG A 45 12.68 -10.80 -3.13
CA ARG A 45 12.61 -10.70 -1.68
C ARG A 45 13.83 -11.44 -1.15
N PRO A 46 14.60 -10.85 -0.22
CA PRO A 46 15.75 -11.50 0.37
C PRO A 46 15.38 -12.94 0.79
N PRO A 47 16.20 -13.96 0.47
CA PRO A 47 15.89 -15.35 0.81
C PRO A 47 15.56 -15.57 2.30
N LEU A 48 16.13 -14.74 3.19
CA LEU A 48 15.82 -14.77 4.61
C LEU A 48 14.39 -14.30 4.94
N GLU A 49 13.85 -13.33 4.20
CA GLU A 49 12.47 -12.84 4.39
C GLU A 49 11.48 -13.95 4.00
N VAL A 50 11.68 -14.58 2.84
CA VAL A 50 10.90 -15.74 2.38
C VAL A 50 11.01 -16.92 3.36
N PHE A 51 12.22 -17.20 3.85
CA PHE A 51 12.44 -18.23 4.86
C PHE A 51 11.69 -17.91 6.16
N SER A 52 11.80 -16.67 6.66
CA SER A 52 11.13 -16.24 7.90
C SER A 52 9.61 -16.33 7.80
N GLU A 53 9.01 -15.89 6.69
CA GLU A 53 7.57 -16.02 6.41
C GLU A 53 7.13 -17.49 6.36
N SER A 54 7.92 -18.35 5.70
CA SER A 54 7.59 -19.78 5.57
C SER A 54 7.60 -20.51 6.90
N ILE A 55 8.55 -20.18 7.79
CA ILE A 55 8.70 -20.81 9.10
C ILE A 55 7.66 -20.26 10.08
N THR A 56 7.37 -18.97 10.05
CA THR A 56 6.36 -18.34 10.93
C THR A 56 4.94 -18.74 10.56
N THR A 57 4.64 -18.91 9.27
CA THR A 57 3.33 -19.43 8.82
C THR A 57 3.09 -20.86 9.31
N LYS A 58 4.14 -21.69 9.33
CA LYS A 58 4.03 -23.08 9.78
C LYS A 58 4.11 -23.24 11.29
N HIS A 59 4.86 -22.37 11.97
CA HIS A 59 5.17 -22.47 13.40
C HIS A 59 5.17 -21.10 14.10
N PRO A 60 4.00 -20.42 14.17
CA PRO A 60 3.90 -19.04 14.65
C PRO A 60 4.37 -18.87 16.10
N ASP A 61 4.17 -19.88 16.94
CA ASP A 61 4.48 -19.82 18.38
C ASP A 61 5.85 -20.40 18.74
N LYS A 62 6.58 -20.98 17.78
CA LYS A 62 7.83 -21.70 18.09
C LYS A 62 9.10 -20.92 17.82
N VAL A 63 9.07 -19.93 16.93
CA VAL A 63 10.25 -19.14 16.55
C VAL A 63 10.09 -17.71 17.04
N LYS A 64 10.90 -17.33 18.05
CA LYS A 64 10.81 -16.03 18.72
C LYS A 64 11.69 -14.97 18.05
N HIS A 65 12.85 -15.37 17.55
CA HIS A 65 13.85 -14.47 16.96
C HIS A 65 14.64 -15.20 15.87
N LEU A 66 14.95 -14.50 14.78
CA LEU A 66 15.76 -14.97 13.67
C LEU A 66 16.70 -13.84 13.24
N GLU A 67 18.00 -14.12 13.15
CA GLU A 67 19.01 -13.10 12.88
C GLU A 67 20.18 -13.68 12.09
N GLN A 68 20.59 -13.00 11.02
CA GLN A 68 21.73 -13.42 10.21
C GLN A 68 23.01 -12.62 10.53
N HIS A 69 24.06 -13.36 10.90
CA HIS A 69 25.43 -12.89 11.12
C HIS A 69 26.36 -13.46 10.07
N GLY A 70 26.63 -12.72 8.99
CA GLY A 70 27.43 -13.23 7.89
C GLY A 70 26.79 -14.48 7.27
N ASN A 71 27.45 -15.64 7.43
CA ASN A 71 26.94 -16.92 6.95
C ASN A 71 26.23 -17.75 8.04
N THR A 72 26.01 -17.22 9.24
CA THR A 72 25.32 -17.93 10.33
C THR A 72 23.93 -17.34 10.53
N LEU A 73 22.91 -18.18 10.52
CA LEU A 73 21.54 -17.83 10.87
C LEU A 73 21.27 -18.29 12.31
N LEU A 74 21.08 -17.33 13.21
CA LEU A 74 20.70 -17.56 14.59
C LEU A 74 19.18 -17.62 14.70
N ALA A 75 18.64 -18.74 15.21
CA ALA A 75 17.23 -18.91 15.48
C ALA A 75 17.01 -19.14 16.98
N VAL A 76 16.18 -18.32 17.61
CA VAL A 76 15.75 -18.51 19.00
C VAL A 76 14.39 -19.18 18.99
N VAL A 77 14.34 -20.40 19.51
CA VAL A 77 13.13 -21.23 19.54
C VAL A 77 12.69 -21.53 20.97
N ASP A 78 11.38 -21.68 21.17
CA ASP A 78 10.82 -21.86 22.53
C ASP A 78 10.91 -23.30 23.04
N SER A 79 11.46 -24.23 22.26
CA SER A 79 11.57 -25.63 22.66
C SER A 79 12.74 -26.35 22.01
N SER A 80 13.29 -27.32 22.73
CA SER A 80 14.26 -28.32 22.24
C SER A 80 13.61 -29.34 21.30
N ASP A 81 12.78 -28.86 20.36
CA ASP A 81 12.06 -29.68 19.39
C ASP A 81 12.98 -30.06 18.24
N LYS A 82 13.49 -31.30 18.29
CA LYS A 82 14.39 -31.86 17.27
C LYS A 82 13.73 -31.96 15.88
N SER A 83 12.38 -32.00 15.82
CA SER A 83 11.67 -32.03 14.54
C SER A 83 11.68 -30.67 13.87
N LEU A 84 11.49 -29.58 14.63
CA LEU A 84 11.58 -28.21 14.14
C LEU A 84 12.98 -27.90 13.60
N ALA A 85 14.02 -28.34 14.31
CA ALA A 85 15.40 -28.19 13.86
C ALA A 85 15.69 -28.88 12.52
N THR A 86 15.05 -30.02 12.27
CA THR A 86 15.21 -30.77 11.03
C THR A 86 14.46 -30.09 9.88
N GLU A 87 13.23 -29.62 10.13
CA GLU A 87 12.43 -28.88 9.15
C GLU A 87 13.09 -27.54 8.77
N MET A 88 13.58 -26.76 9.74
CA MET A 88 14.27 -25.49 9.47
C MET A 88 15.52 -25.71 8.62
N LYS A 89 16.30 -26.76 8.87
CA LYS A 89 17.48 -27.10 8.05
C LYS A 89 17.10 -27.50 6.63
N GLN A 90 15.97 -28.17 6.46
CA GLN A 90 15.47 -28.57 5.14
C GLN A 90 15.03 -27.34 4.35
N HIS A 91 14.18 -26.49 4.93
CA HIS A 91 13.70 -25.26 4.28
C HIS A 91 14.83 -24.30 3.92
N LEU A 92 15.87 -24.26 4.76
CA LEU A 92 17.03 -23.42 4.51
C LEU A 92 17.85 -23.94 3.32
N LYS A 93 17.95 -25.26 3.11
CA LYS A 93 18.54 -25.83 1.89
C LYS A 93 17.69 -25.60 0.64
N GLU A 94 16.37 -25.61 0.79
CA GLU A 94 15.45 -25.39 -0.33
C GLU A 94 15.44 -23.93 -0.78
N GLN A 95 15.63 -22.97 0.13
CA GLN A 95 15.62 -21.54 -0.19
C GLN A 95 16.98 -20.95 -0.57
N PHE A 96 18.08 -21.59 -0.20
CA PHE A 96 19.43 -21.12 -0.50
C PHE A 96 20.12 -22.07 -1.49
N ASN A 97 20.03 -21.73 -2.78
CA ASN A 97 20.48 -22.59 -3.90
C ASN A 97 22.00 -22.84 -3.98
N ASP A 98 22.84 -21.93 -3.48
CA ASP A 98 24.29 -22.02 -3.65
C ASP A 98 25.02 -22.43 -2.35
N ILE A 99 24.89 -21.63 -1.28
CA ILE A 99 25.53 -21.86 0.01
C ILE A 99 24.52 -21.58 1.12
N PRO A 100 23.92 -22.61 1.74
CA PRO A 100 22.99 -22.40 2.84
C PRO A 100 23.74 -21.86 4.06
N PRO A 101 23.22 -20.81 4.73
CA PRO A 101 23.79 -20.36 5.98
C PRO A 101 23.77 -21.45 7.07
N GLN A 102 24.76 -21.40 7.97
CA GLN A 102 24.82 -22.30 9.11
C GLN A 102 23.71 -21.93 10.10
N LEU A 103 22.77 -22.84 10.35
CA LEU A 103 21.71 -22.64 11.33
C LEU A 103 22.21 -22.94 12.75
N GLU A 104 22.23 -21.91 13.59
CA GLU A 104 22.49 -21.99 15.03
C GLU A 104 21.17 -21.82 15.78
N MET A 105 20.74 -22.84 16.53
CA MET A 105 19.49 -22.77 17.30
C MET A 105 19.77 -22.61 18.77
N LEU A 106 19.18 -21.59 19.38
CA LEU A 106 19.26 -21.33 20.82
C LEU A 106 17.88 -21.39 21.44
N ASP A 107 17.83 -21.76 22.71
CA ASP A 107 16.64 -21.54 23.52
C ASP A 107 16.60 -20.08 24.01
N GLN A 108 15.42 -19.66 24.50
CA GLN A 108 15.24 -18.30 25.00
C GLN A 108 16.18 -17.99 26.18
N ALA A 109 16.36 -18.94 27.12
CA ALA A 109 17.17 -18.74 28.31
C ALA A 109 18.66 -18.51 27.98
N THR A 110 19.18 -19.24 27.00
CA THR A 110 20.57 -19.10 26.52
C THR A 110 20.72 -17.77 25.78
N PHE A 111 19.76 -17.42 24.92
CA PHE A 111 19.81 -16.14 24.21
C PHE A 111 19.78 -14.93 25.16
N GLU A 112 18.92 -14.94 26.17
CA GLU A 112 18.88 -13.91 27.21
C GLU A 112 20.18 -13.84 28.02
N THR A 113 20.79 -15.00 28.30
CA THR A 113 22.09 -15.08 28.97
C THR A 113 23.19 -14.44 28.13
N LEU A 114 23.25 -14.75 26.83
CA LEU A 114 24.20 -14.14 25.90
C LEU A 114 23.97 -12.63 25.78
N GLN A 115 22.72 -12.18 25.66
CA GLN A 115 22.40 -10.75 25.66
C GLN A 115 22.86 -10.04 26.93
N ARG A 116 22.66 -10.66 28.10
CA ARG A 116 23.10 -10.09 29.38
C ARG A 116 24.63 -10.01 29.45
N LEU A 117 25.34 -11.03 29.00
CA LEU A 117 26.80 -11.03 28.95
C LEU A 117 27.34 -9.99 27.96
N ALA A 118 26.66 -9.79 26.83
CA ALA A 118 27.02 -8.75 25.87
C ALA A 118 26.82 -7.34 26.46
N LYS A 119 25.69 -7.11 27.13
CA LYS A 119 25.43 -5.85 27.86
C LYS A 119 26.43 -5.58 28.97
N ALA A 120 26.91 -6.64 29.63
CA ALA A 120 27.96 -6.55 30.65
C ALA A 120 29.37 -6.34 30.04
N GLY A 121 29.50 -6.33 28.71
CA GLY A 121 30.78 -6.15 28.01
C GLY A 121 31.70 -7.37 28.05
N VAL A 122 31.22 -8.53 28.50
CA VAL A 122 31.99 -9.78 28.58
C VAL A 122 32.15 -10.41 27.20
N ILE A 123 31.14 -10.30 26.35
CA ILE A 123 31.15 -10.75 24.95
C ILE A 123 30.72 -9.60 24.03
N GLN A 124 31.09 -9.66 22.76
CA GLN A 124 30.60 -8.74 21.73
C GLN A 124 29.93 -9.55 20.63
N PHE A 125 28.70 -9.17 20.27
CA PHE A 125 28.10 -9.67 19.05
C PHE A 125 28.72 -8.95 17.86
N THR A 126 29.06 -9.70 16.81
CA THR A 126 29.26 -9.10 15.49
C THR A 126 27.96 -8.42 15.07
N GLN A 127 28.05 -7.32 14.33
CA GLN A 127 26.83 -6.65 13.90
C GLN A 127 26.07 -7.57 12.93
N PRO A 128 24.76 -7.78 13.14
CA PRO A 128 23.95 -8.48 12.16
C PRO A 128 23.96 -7.73 10.84
N VAL A 129 23.76 -8.46 9.74
CA VAL A 129 23.61 -7.84 8.44
C VAL A 129 22.38 -6.92 8.49
N LYS A 130 22.54 -5.64 8.12
CA LYS A 130 21.43 -4.67 8.14
C LYS A 130 20.24 -5.21 7.35
N GLY A 131 19.06 -5.23 7.99
CA GLY A 131 17.81 -5.69 7.37
C GLY A 131 17.57 -7.20 7.44
N GLN A 132 18.37 -7.97 8.18
CA GLN A 132 18.25 -9.42 8.31
C GLN A 132 17.98 -9.86 9.76
N ILE A 133 17.07 -9.15 10.43
CA ILE A 133 16.61 -9.45 11.79
C ILE A 133 15.09 -9.54 11.76
N TYR A 134 14.57 -10.68 12.21
CA TYR A 134 13.17 -10.94 12.45
C TYR A 134 12.97 -11.20 13.94
N ASP A 135 12.08 -10.46 14.59
CA ASP A 135 11.70 -10.66 15.99
C ASP A 135 10.17 -10.64 16.10
N SER A 136 9.62 -11.74 16.60
CA SER A 136 8.17 -11.94 16.81
C SER A 136 7.53 -10.85 17.69
N LYS A 137 8.30 -10.25 18.61
CA LYS A 137 7.85 -9.13 19.45
C LYS A 137 7.86 -7.79 18.71
N THR A 138 8.71 -7.63 17.68
CA THR A 138 8.71 -6.41 16.87
C THR A 138 7.58 -6.39 15.84
N ASP A 139 7.17 -7.54 15.30
CA ASP A 139 6.09 -7.57 14.29
C ASP A 139 4.71 -7.31 14.91
N THR A 140 4.40 -7.94 16.04
CA THR A 140 3.17 -7.66 16.81
C THR A 140 3.09 -6.20 17.28
N ASN A 141 4.23 -5.59 17.65
CA ASN A 141 4.31 -4.17 18.00
C ASN A 141 4.21 -3.25 16.77
N LYS A 142 4.70 -3.69 15.60
CA LYS A 142 4.59 -2.97 14.34
C LYS A 142 3.14 -2.96 13.85
N GLU A 143 2.47 -4.10 13.84
CA GLU A 143 1.05 -4.20 13.48
C GLU A 143 0.16 -3.40 14.44
N ALA A 144 0.40 -3.48 15.75
CA ALA A 144 -0.33 -2.69 16.73
C ALA A 144 -0.11 -1.17 16.54
N LYS A 145 1.13 -0.74 16.29
CA LYS A 145 1.45 0.67 15.98
C LYS A 145 0.86 1.12 14.66
N GLU A 146 0.86 0.28 13.63
CA GLU A 146 0.23 0.58 12.34
C GLU A 146 -1.28 0.68 12.49
N LYS A 147 -1.91 -0.24 13.22
CA LYS A 147 -3.34 -0.15 13.57
C LYS A 147 -3.65 1.13 14.31
N GLN A 148 -2.85 1.50 15.32
CA GLN A 148 -3.02 2.76 16.05
C GLN A 148 -2.84 3.99 15.15
N ARG A 149 -1.85 3.98 14.25
CA ARG A 149 -1.64 5.06 13.27
C ARG A 149 -2.80 5.18 12.29
N ARG A 150 -3.35 4.05 11.84
CA ARG A 150 -4.55 4.02 11.00
C ARG A 150 -5.74 4.60 11.73
N GLU A 151 -5.96 4.18 12.98
CA GLU A 151 -7.04 4.70 13.82
C GLU A 151 -6.94 6.22 14.01
N MET A 152 -5.76 6.74 14.36
CA MET A 152 -5.57 8.18 14.52
C MET A 152 -5.86 8.94 13.22
N ARG A 153 -5.37 8.46 12.06
CA ARG A 153 -5.63 9.09 10.77
C ARG A 153 -7.12 9.03 10.39
N TYR A 154 -7.76 7.91 10.65
CA TYR A 154 -9.19 7.72 10.44
C TYR A 154 -10.00 8.76 11.24
N GLN A 155 -9.73 8.86 12.54
CA GLN A 155 -10.39 9.82 13.43
C GLN A 155 -10.13 11.27 13.01
N GLU A 156 -8.89 11.59 12.63
CA GLU A 156 -8.53 12.93 12.12
C GLU A 156 -9.35 13.28 10.86
N LYS A 157 -9.47 12.35 9.90
CA LYS A 157 -10.24 12.59 8.67
C LYS A 157 -11.73 12.78 8.98
N LEU A 158 -12.31 12.02 9.90
CA LEU A 158 -13.70 12.19 10.32
C LEU A 158 -13.95 13.55 10.98
N GLN A 159 -13.09 13.96 11.91
CA GLN A 159 -13.24 15.27 12.58
C GLN A 159 -13.18 16.43 11.57
N LEU A 160 -12.23 16.37 10.63
CA LEU A 160 -12.13 17.37 9.57
C LEU A 160 -13.35 17.34 8.64
N ALA A 161 -13.90 16.15 8.35
CA ALA A 161 -15.11 16.04 7.55
C ALA A 161 -16.30 16.71 8.24
N GLU A 162 -16.51 16.45 9.53
CA GLU A 162 -17.59 17.04 10.32
C GLU A 162 -17.47 18.57 10.46
N GLU A 163 -16.26 19.09 10.69
CA GLU A 163 -16.02 20.53 10.74
C GLU A 163 -16.44 21.20 9.42
N LYS A 164 -16.00 20.63 8.29
CA LYS A 164 -16.28 21.16 6.96
C LYS A 164 -17.74 21.00 6.57
N GLN A 165 -18.39 19.91 6.97
CA GLN A 165 -19.82 19.73 6.78
C GLN A 165 -20.62 20.77 7.55
N ARG A 166 -20.27 21.06 8.81
CA ARG A 166 -20.92 22.12 9.61
C ARG A 166 -20.73 23.50 8.97
N MET A 167 -19.52 23.81 8.49
CA MET A 167 -19.25 25.06 7.79
C MET A 167 -20.08 25.19 6.51
N SER A 168 -20.18 24.13 5.71
CA SER A 168 -21.03 24.09 4.52
C SER A 168 -22.50 24.32 4.87
N GLN A 169 -22.99 23.65 5.91
CA GLN A 169 -24.37 23.80 6.36
C GLN A 169 -24.66 25.24 6.81
N LEU A 170 -23.76 25.85 7.60
CA LEU A 170 -23.91 27.23 8.06
C LEU A 170 -24.00 28.23 6.90
N LEU A 171 -23.16 28.05 5.88
CA LEU A 171 -23.19 28.92 4.69
C LEU A 171 -24.49 28.74 3.89
N ALA A 172 -24.92 27.49 3.70
CA ALA A 172 -26.16 27.20 2.99
C ALA A 172 -27.39 27.76 3.71
N ASP A 173 -27.45 27.63 5.04
CA ASP A 173 -28.52 28.19 5.86
C ASP A 173 -28.54 29.73 5.84
N GLY A 174 -27.36 30.35 5.63
CA GLY A 174 -27.23 31.78 5.40
C GLY A 174 -27.57 32.25 3.98
N GLY A 175 -27.97 31.34 3.08
CA GLY A 175 -28.27 31.65 1.68
C GLY A 175 -27.06 31.69 0.75
N PHE A 176 -25.86 31.34 1.24
CA PHE A 176 -24.61 31.34 0.48
C PHE A 176 -24.35 29.97 -0.16
N ILE A 177 -25.24 29.54 -1.05
CA ILE A 177 -25.20 28.20 -1.66
C ILE A 177 -23.90 27.96 -2.43
N ALA A 178 -23.44 28.92 -3.23
CA ALA A 178 -22.22 28.78 -4.03
C ALA A 178 -20.96 28.65 -3.15
N GLU A 179 -20.89 29.41 -2.06
CA GLU A 179 -19.80 29.37 -1.09
C GLU A 179 -19.84 28.07 -0.28
N ALA A 180 -21.02 27.55 0.03
CA ALA A 180 -21.22 26.30 0.77
C ALA A 180 -20.66 25.07 0.05
N LEU A 181 -20.57 25.10 -1.28
CA LEU A 181 -20.04 23.99 -2.09
C LEU A 181 -18.55 23.72 -1.81
N ALA A 182 -17.78 24.74 -1.45
CA ALA A 182 -16.35 24.59 -1.20
C ALA A 182 -16.04 23.73 0.04
N PRO A 183 -16.54 24.09 1.24
CA PRO A 183 -16.40 23.23 2.40
C PRO A 183 -17.16 21.90 2.25
N LEU A 184 -18.23 21.84 1.44
CA LEU A 184 -18.90 20.55 1.17
C LEU A 184 -17.98 19.57 0.43
N ASN A 185 -17.30 20.04 -0.62
CA ASN A 185 -16.34 19.22 -1.36
C ASN A 185 -15.20 18.77 -0.44
N GLU A 186 -14.71 19.65 0.44
CA GLU A 186 -13.70 19.26 1.44
C GLU A 186 -14.24 18.17 2.37
N ALA A 187 -15.45 18.33 2.91
CA ALA A 187 -16.10 17.35 3.78
C ALA A 187 -16.25 15.99 3.09
N LEU A 188 -16.73 15.98 1.84
CA LEU A 188 -16.90 14.76 1.05
C LEU A 188 -15.57 14.06 0.81
N ASN A 189 -14.51 14.80 0.44
CA ASN A 189 -13.19 14.22 0.22
C ASN A 189 -12.59 13.63 1.51
N LYS A 190 -12.78 14.29 2.67
CA LYS A 190 -12.32 13.76 3.96
C LYS A 190 -13.11 12.53 4.40
N THR A 191 -14.42 12.50 4.14
CA THR A 191 -15.29 11.35 4.41
C THR A 191 -14.89 10.13 3.58
N LEU A 192 -14.67 10.32 2.27
CA LEU A 192 -14.15 9.26 1.39
C LEU A 192 -12.75 8.80 1.85
N ALA A 193 -11.89 9.72 2.30
CA ALA A 193 -10.57 9.38 2.85
C ALA A 193 -10.66 8.49 4.10
N ALA A 194 -11.59 8.80 5.01
CA ALA A 194 -11.85 7.95 6.17
C ALA A 194 -12.34 6.56 5.73
N ALA A 195 -13.27 6.47 4.77
CA ALA A 195 -13.76 5.21 4.22
C ALA A 195 -12.65 4.36 3.58
N ALA A 196 -11.74 4.98 2.82
CA ALA A 196 -10.59 4.28 2.25
C ALA A 196 -9.64 3.74 3.32
N ILE A 197 -9.40 4.51 4.40
CA ILE A 197 -8.57 4.06 5.53
C ILE A 197 -9.22 2.85 6.23
N ALA A 198 -10.54 2.90 6.46
CA ALA A 198 -11.30 1.81 7.08
C ALA A 198 -11.26 0.54 6.21
N ALA A 199 -11.46 0.69 4.90
CA ALA A 199 -11.36 -0.39 3.91
C ALA A 199 -9.91 -0.86 3.63
N GLN A 200 -8.91 -0.30 4.32
CA GLN A 200 -7.48 -0.59 4.14
C GLN A 200 -6.98 -0.38 2.70
N ILE A 201 -7.63 0.52 1.96
CA ILE A 201 -7.21 0.94 0.63
C ILE A 201 -6.12 2.00 0.82
N LYS A 202 -5.02 1.87 0.08
CA LYS A 202 -3.99 2.91 0.02
C LYS A 202 -4.58 4.17 -0.62
N ALA A 203 -5.07 5.08 0.21
CA ALA A 203 -5.77 6.28 -0.24
C ALA A 203 -4.81 7.30 -0.89
N ASP A 204 -5.17 7.81 -2.06
CA ASP A 204 -4.55 9.00 -2.63
C ASP A 204 -5.07 10.25 -1.89
N ASP A 205 -4.32 11.36 -1.94
CA ASP A 205 -4.78 12.66 -1.44
C ASP A 205 -4.72 13.71 -2.56
N PRO A 206 -5.88 14.14 -3.13
CA PRO A 206 -7.23 13.64 -2.89
C PRO A 206 -7.48 12.25 -3.51
N ILE A 207 -8.44 11.50 -2.97
CA ILE A 207 -8.83 10.18 -3.48
C ILE A 207 -9.15 10.23 -4.98
N SER A 208 -8.59 9.29 -5.75
CA SER A 208 -8.79 9.18 -7.18
C SER A 208 -10.19 8.62 -7.52
N ILE A 209 -10.72 8.95 -8.71
CA ILE A 209 -12.06 8.49 -9.12
C ILE A 209 -12.15 6.95 -9.14
N SER A 210 -11.07 6.25 -9.51
CA SER A 210 -11.01 4.78 -9.48
C SER A 210 -11.17 4.21 -8.06
N GLN A 211 -10.56 4.84 -7.06
CA GLN A 211 -10.72 4.46 -5.65
C GLN A 211 -12.15 4.69 -5.15
N ILE A 212 -12.82 5.75 -5.61
CA ILE A 212 -14.23 6.01 -5.28
C ILE A 212 -15.12 4.90 -5.84
N SER A 213 -14.87 4.43 -7.08
CA SER A 213 -15.60 3.30 -7.64
C SER A 213 -15.41 2.02 -6.82
N SER A 214 -14.21 1.78 -6.28
CA SER A 214 -13.99 0.66 -5.34
C SER A 214 -14.80 0.81 -4.06
N LEU A 215 -14.80 2.01 -3.46
CA LEU A 215 -15.58 2.31 -2.26
C LEU A 215 -17.09 2.20 -2.48
N GLN A 216 -17.57 2.52 -3.68
CA GLN A 216 -18.98 2.40 -4.05
C GLN A 216 -19.46 0.96 -3.94
N ASN A 217 -18.65 -0.01 -4.36
CA ASN A 217 -18.95 -1.43 -4.22
C ASN A 217 -18.89 -1.88 -2.75
N THR A 218 -17.89 -1.41 -1.99
CA THR A 218 -17.71 -1.78 -0.58
C THR A 218 -18.84 -1.25 0.30
N TYR A 219 -19.21 0.02 0.15
CA TYR A 219 -20.14 0.72 1.03
C TYR A 219 -21.54 0.91 0.42
N LYS A 220 -21.82 0.31 -0.74
CA LYS A 220 -23.10 0.43 -1.47
C LYS A 220 -23.51 1.90 -1.68
N LEU A 221 -22.55 2.72 -2.09
CA LEU A 221 -22.79 4.15 -2.33
C LEU A 221 -23.71 4.34 -3.55
N PRO A 222 -24.45 5.47 -3.63
CA PRO A 222 -25.27 5.79 -4.80
C PRO A 222 -24.47 5.76 -6.11
N GLU A 223 -25.10 5.35 -7.21
CA GLU A 223 -24.43 5.25 -8.53
C GLU A 223 -23.85 6.58 -9.01
N GLU A 224 -24.47 7.67 -8.61
CA GLU A 224 -24.09 9.05 -8.96
C GLU A 224 -22.92 9.59 -8.12
N THR A 225 -22.33 8.80 -7.22
CA THR A 225 -21.27 9.25 -6.31
C THR A 225 -20.07 9.82 -7.06
N THR A 226 -19.60 9.10 -8.09
CA THR A 226 -18.44 9.52 -8.89
C THR A 226 -18.73 10.80 -9.67
N ALA A 227 -19.93 10.92 -10.26
CA ALA A 227 -20.39 12.12 -10.95
C ALA A 227 -20.49 13.32 -10.00
N THR A 228 -21.07 13.12 -8.81
CA THR A 228 -21.21 14.17 -7.77
C THR A 228 -19.84 14.69 -7.34
N VAL A 229 -18.86 13.80 -7.12
CA VAL A 229 -17.50 14.19 -6.77
C VAL A 229 -16.82 14.96 -7.92
N ALA A 230 -16.99 14.52 -9.16
CA ALA A 230 -16.43 15.19 -10.32
C ALA A 230 -16.98 16.63 -10.47
N ILE A 231 -18.30 16.80 -10.34
CA ILE A 231 -18.98 18.10 -10.37
C ILE A 231 -18.43 19.02 -9.29
N LEU A 232 -18.36 18.55 -8.03
CA LEU A 232 -17.90 19.36 -6.90
C LEU A 232 -16.41 19.74 -6.97
N ARG A 233 -15.59 18.93 -7.65
CA ARG A 233 -14.16 19.20 -7.85
C ARG A 233 -13.88 20.19 -8.98
N HIS A 234 -14.59 20.05 -10.11
CA HIS A 234 -14.19 20.72 -11.35
C HIS A 234 -15.18 21.81 -11.80
N GLU A 235 -16.47 21.67 -11.53
CA GLU A 235 -17.52 22.51 -12.12
C GLU A 235 -18.19 23.45 -11.12
N ARG A 236 -17.77 23.40 -9.86
CA ARG A 236 -18.37 24.14 -8.74
C ARG A 236 -18.66 25.62 -8.99
N LYS A 237 -17.78 26.31 -9.72
CA LYS A 237 -17.89 27.76 -9.96
C LYS A 237 -18.87 28.12 -11.08
N SER A 238 -19.25 27.15 -11.91
CA SER A 238 -20.12 27.32 -13.08
C SER A 238 -21.52 26.71 -12.89
N LEU A 239 -21.81 26.15 -11.71
CA LEU A 239 -23.12 25.57 -11.41
C LEU A 239 -24.18 26.66 -11.31
N SER A 240 -25.36 26.36 -11.86
CA SER A 240 -26.57 27.11 -11.54
C SER A 240 -26.94 26.88 -10.07
N GLU A 241 -27.72 27.79 -9.49
CA GLU A 241 -28.17 27.65 -8.09
C GLU A 241 -28.92 26.34 -7.85
N GLN A 242 -29.82 25.95 -8.77
CA GLN A 242 -30.52 24.67 -8.67
C GLN A 242 -29.56 23.47 -8.75
N ALA A 243 -28.62 23.47 -9.70
CA ALA A 243 -27.64 22.39 -9.83
C ALA A 243 -26.70 22.31 -8.61
N ALA A 244 -26.40 23.45 -7.99
CA ALA A 244 -25.66 23.50 -6.72
C ALA A 244 -26.46 22.85 -5.59
N ILE A 245 -27.74 23.16 -5.45
CA ILE A 245 -28.63 22.55 -4.45
C ILE A 245 -28.72 21.03 -4.64
N ASP A 246 -28.87 20.57 -5.88
CA ASP A 246 -28.96 19.14 -6.21
C ASP A 246 -27.64 18.41 -5.90
N ALA A 247 -26.51 18.99 -6.30
CA ALA A 247 -25.18 18.46 -5.98
C ALA A 247 -24.93 18.42 -4.47
N MET A 248 -25.41 19.42 -3.72
CA MET A 248 -25.33 19.43 -2.26
C MET A 248 -26.15 18.30 -1.63
N ALA A 249 -27.37 18.08 -2.11
CA ALA A 249 -28.24 17.01 -1.63
C ALA A 249 -27.60 15.63 -1.90
N SER A 250 -27.09 15.40 -3.10
CA SER A 250 -26.41 14.16 -3.47
C SER A 250 -25.18 13.90 -2.59
N ALA A 251 -24.31 14.90 -2.41
CA ALA A 251 -23.11 14.76 -1.57
C ALA A 251 -23.44 14.46 -0.10
N LYS A 252 -24.51 15.07 0.44
CA LYS A 252 -24.99 14.76 1.80
C LYS A 252 -25.47 13.32 1.92
N VAL A 253 -26.16 12.80 0.90
CA VAL A 253 -26.58 11.39 0.88
C VAL A 253 -25.37 10.46 0.90
N VAL A 254 -24.37 10.72 0.06
CA VAL A 254 -23.13 9.93 0.01
C VAL A 254 -22.43 9.91 1.38
N MET A 255 -22.21 11.08 1.99
CA MET A 255 -21.54 11.17 3.29
C MET A 255 -22.32 10.45 4.39
N ARG A 256 -23.66 10.56 4.38
CA ARG A 256 -24.52 9.84 5.34
C ARG A 256 -24.36 8.32 5.20
N VAL A 257 -24.44 7.78 3.98
CA VAL A 257 -24.30 6.33 3.74
C VAL A 257 -22.93 5.83 4.20
N ILE A 258 -21.86 6.59 3.94
CA ILE A 258 -20.52 6.25 4.43
C ILE A 258 -20.50 6.25 5.96
N ASN A 259 -20.98 7.31 6.61
CA ASN A 259 -20.95 7.41 8.06
C ASN A 259 -21.79 6.33 8.75
N GLU A 260 -22.95 5.97 8.19
CA GLU A 260 -23.79 4.87 8.68
C GLU A 260 -23.06 3.53 8.57
N ALA A 261 -22.38 3.28 7.45
CA ALA A 261 -21.62 2.05 7.26
C ALA A 261 -20.39 1.99 8.19
N LEU A 262 -19.69 3.11 8.37
CA LEU A 262 -18.54 3.21 9.29
C LEU A 262 -18.93 3.10 10.76
N ALA A 263 -20.15 3.45 11.13
CA ALA A 263 -20.67 3.29 12.50
C ALA A 263 -21.14 1.86 12.80
N ALA A 264 -21.31 1.02 11.77
CA ALA A 264 -21.77 -0.36 11.90
C ALA A 264 -20.62 -1.39 12.00
N GLU A 265 -19.37 -0.97 11.77
CA GLU A 265 -18.13 -1.75 11.93
C GLU A 265 -17.53 -1.62 13.34
#